data_AF-A0A352DC08-F1
#
_entry.id   AF-A0A352DC08-F1
#
_cell.length_a   1.000
_cell.length_b   1.000
_cell.length_c   1.000
_cell.angle_alpha   90.00
_cell.angle_beta   90.00
_cell.angle_gamma   90.00
#
_symmetry.space_group_name_H-M   'P 1'
#
loop_
_entity.id
_entity.type
_entity.pdbx_description
1 polymer ?
#
loop_
_entity_poly.entity_id
_entity_poly.type
_entity_poly.pdbx_seq_one_letter_code
_entity_poly.pdbx_strand_id
1 'polypeptide(L)'
;MKKNLVWGFLVVGFLFGISGGGVAGGNGVISAGAVRPASGPVKSAGIGAAAVNQRGAKRQATVAAKAAAIPANPEFRMGAVYVSPNPAKGGAAPVLHIETGIADSVSIKIYTVSGLPSHEHVMSGPPQTLEKDGNLVYAYEYAWEGAIAPGLYYYNMEAERAGQKLKTSGMFAVVR
;
A
#
# COMPACT_ATOMS: atom_id res chain seq x y z
N MET A 1 -4.01 -36.15 32.19
CA MET A 1 -5.42 -35.73 32.03
C MET A 1 -5.49 -34.78 30.83
N LYS A 2 -6.17 -35.19 29.75
CA LYS A 2 -6.35 -34.46 28.49
C LYS A 2 -7.50 -33.46 28.63
N LYS A 3 -7.36 -32.24 28.11
CA LYS A 3 -8.49 -31.36 27.80
C LYS A 3 -8.30 -30.81 26.38
N ASN A 4 -9.31 -31.08 25.57
CA ASN A 4 -9.34 -30.95 24.12
C ASN A 4 -9.75 -29.52 23.73
N LEU A 5 -9.06 -28.95 22.76
CA LEU A 5 -9.37 -27.67 22.13
C LEU A 5 -10.26 -27.94 20.90
N VAL A 6 -11.50 -27.48 20.94
CA VAL A 6 -12.43 -27.53 19.79
C VAL A 6 -12.28 -26.23 19.01
N TRP A 7 -11.80 -26.33 17.76
CA TRP A 7 -11.77 -25.24 16.80
C TRP A 7 -13.09 -25.24 16.01
N GLY A 8 -13.87 -24.18 16.16
CA GLY A 8 -15.07 -23.93 15.35
C GLY A 8 -14.67 -23.45 13.96
N PHE A 9 -15.05 -24.22 12.95
CA PHE A 9 -15.07 -23.80 11.55
C PHE A 9 -16.13 -22.71 11.35
N LEU A 10 -15.79 -21.59 10.72
CA LEU A 10 -16.76 -20.71 10.08
C LEU A 10 -16.51 -20.64 8.58
N VAL A 11 -17.60 -20.74 7.85
CA VAL A 11 -17.73 -21.00 6.42
C VAL A 11 -17.50 -19.74 5.57
N VAL A 12 -16.94 -19.99 4.38
CA VAL A 12 -16.71 -19.09 3.25
C VAL A 12 -18.01 -18.49 2.70
N GLY A 13 -18.00 -17.19 2.44
CA GLY A 13 -18.98 -16.49 1.59
C GLY A 13 -18.28 -15.66 0.53
N PHE A 14 -18.10 -16.24 -0.66
CA PHE A 14 -17.66 -15.56 -1.88
C PHE A 14 -18.87 -14.87 -2.53
N LEU A 15 -18.76 -13.59 -2.89
CA LEU A 15 -19.72 -12.95 -3.81
C LEU A 15 -18.94 -12.21 -4.91
N PHE A 16 -18.98 -12.80 -6.10
CA PHE A 16 -18.62 -12.16 -7.37
C PHE A 16 -19.71 -11.17 -7.77
N GLY A 17 -19.33 -9.95 -8.16
CA GLY A 17 -20.18 -8.96 -8.81
C GLY A 17 -19.50 -8.41 -10.05
N ILE A 18 -20.10 -8.65 -11.21
CA ILE A 18 -19.58 -8.40 -12.56
C ILE A 18 -20.17 -7.10 -13.14
N SER A 19 -19.32 -6.31 -13.82
CA SER A 19 -19.54 -5.48 -15.04
C SER A 19 -20.62 -4.39 -15.14
N GLY A 20 -20.18 -3.27 -15.75
CA GLY A 20 -20.94 -2.24 -16.48
C GLY A 20 -20.43 -0.85 -16.11
N GLY A 21 -19.70 -0.05 -16.91
CA GLY A 21 -19.68 0.16 -18.36
C GLY A 21 -20.35 1.50 -18.68
N GLY A 22 -19.61 2.56 -19.06
CA GLY A 22 -20.26 3.86 -19.32
C GLY A 22 -19.41 5.07 -19.68
N VAL A 23 -18.80 5.02 -20.87
CA VAL A 23 -18.58 6.06 -21.91
C VAL A 23 -17.97 7.44 -21.59
N ALA A 24 -16.96 7.74 -22.41
CA ALA A 24 -16.24 8.99 -22.60
C ALA A 24 -17.00 10.05 -23.43
N GLY A 25 -16.67 11.32 -23.16
CA GLY A 25 -16.80 12.47 -24.05
C GLY A 25 -15.96 13.59 -23.44
N GLY A 26 -15.08 14.32 -24.11
CA GLY A 26 -14.95 14.62 -25.53
C GLY A 26 -14.64 16.11 -25.61
N ASN A 27 -13.44 16.54 -25.20
CA ASN A 27 -13.05 17.95 -25.29
C ASN A 27 -12.48 18.24 -26.68
N GLY A 28 -13.34 18.81 -27.52
CA GLY A 28 -13.03 19.25 -28.87
C GLY A 28 -11.94 20.32 -28.90
N VAL A 29 -10.99 20.10 -29.80
CA VAL A 29 -10.03 21.09 -30.29
C VAL A 29 -10.76 22.00 -31.28
N ILE A 30 -10.64 23.31 -31.11
CA ILE A 30 -10.84 24.25 -32.21
C ILE A 30 -9.68 25.25 -32.20
N SER A 31 -8.82 25.09 -33.20
CA SER A 31 -7.77 26.02 -33.61
C SER A 31 -8.23 26.68 -34.90
N ALA A 32 -8.43 28.00 -34.88
CA ALA A 32 -8.62 28.88 -36.03
C ALA A 32 -8.49 30.32 -35.49
N GLY A 33 -7.80 31.28 -36.07
CA GLY A 33 -6.94 31.41 -37.24
C GLY A 33 -6.28 32.79 -37.10
N ALA A 34 -5.10 32.96 -37.68
CA ALA A 34 -4.30 34.18 -37.56
C ALA A 34 -4.90 35.38 -38.34
N VAL A 35 -4.87 36.58 -37.77
CA VAL A 35 -4.75 37.87 -38.48
C VAL A 35 -3.88 38.83 -37.65
N ARG A 36 -2.90 39.48 -38.30
CA ARG A 36 -1.87 40.38 -37.73
C ARG A 36 -2.35 41.86 -37.72
N PRO A 37 -1.50 42.91 -37.57
CA PRO A 37 -1.55 43.87 -36.46
C PRO A 37 -1.86 45.33 -36.91
N ALA A 38 -2.27 46.22 -35.99
CA ALA A 38 -2.14 47.69 -36.22
C ALA A 38 -2.39 48.53 -34.95
N SER A 39 -1.33 49.26 -34.54
CA SER A 39 -1.29 50.68 -34.13
C SER A 39 -2.30 51.28 -33.13
N GLY A 40 -1.75 51.87 -32.05
CA GLY A 40 -2.26 53.13 -31.47
C GLY A 40 -2.35 53.17 -29.93
N PRO A 41 -1.73 54.15 -29.24
CA PRO A 41 -1.95 54.38 -27.82
C PRO A 41 -3.08 55.41 -27.63
N VAL A 42 -4.05 55.15 -26.74
CA VAL A 42 -4.98 56.18 -26.28
C VAL A 42 -5.15 56.09 -24.77
N LYS A 43 -4.71 57.15 -24.08
CA LYS A 43 -5.04 57.49 -22.70
C LYS A 43 -6.41 58.18 -22.68
N SER A 44 -7.30 57.77 -21.77
CA SER A 44 -8.35 58.62 -21.17
C SER A 44 -8.98 57.82 -20.02
N ALA A 45 -8.72 58.12 -18.75
CA ALA A 45 -9.34 59.20 -17.98
C ALA A 45 -10.87 59.04 -17.84
N GLY A 46 -11.28 58.46 -16.70
CA GLY A 46 -12.36 59.02 -15.90
C GLY A 46 -13.80 58.52 -16.08
N ILE A 47 -14.37 58.16 -14.93
CA ILE A 47 -15.77 58.36 -14.49
C ILE A 47 -16.80 57.35 -15.02
N GLY A 48 -17.18 56.43 -14.14
CA GLY A 48 -18.36 55.57 -14.28
C GLY A 48 -18.66 54.89 -12.95
N ALA A 49 -19.41 55.57 -12.09
CA ALA A 49 -19.95 55.00 -10.86
C ALA A 49 -20.99 53.92 -11.18
N ALA A 50 -20.86 52.74 -10.59
CA ALA A 50 -21.97 51.82 -10.39
C ALA A 50 -21.70 50.97 -9.14
N ALA A 51 -22.41 51.30 -8.08
CA ALA A 51 -22.45 50.56 -6.83
C ALA A 51 -22.92 49.12 -7.07
N VAL A 52 -22.14 48.14 -6.60
CA VAL A 52 -22.61 46.75 -6.46
C VAL A 52 -22.55 46.33 -5.00
N ASN A 53 -23.76 46.01 -4.55
CA ASN A 53 -24.24 45.62 -3.24
C ASN A 53 -23.59 44.30 -2.77
N GLN A 54 -22.66 44.36 -1.83
CA GLN A 54 -22.14 43.17 -1.14
C GLN A 54 -23.11 42.75 -0.02
N ARG A 55 -24.18 42.02 -0.39
CA ARG A 55 -24.97 41.25 0.58
C ARG A 55 -24.21 40.00 1.00
N GLY A 56 -23.98 39.89 2.30
CA GLY A 56 -23.17 38.89 2.97
C GLY A 56 -23.50 37.45 2.59
N ALA A 57 -22.51 36.78 2.02
CA ALA A 57 -22.44 35.33 1.93
C ALA A 57 -21.96 34.77 3.27
N LYS A 58 -22.89 34.41 4.18
CA LYS A 58 -22.58 33.45 5.25
C LYS A 58 -22.63 32.03 4.67
N ARG A 59 -21.59 31.65 3.93
CA ARG A 59 -21.30 30.23 3.66
C ARG A 59 -20.66 29.66 4.92
N GLN A 60 -21.47 28.99 5.74
CA GLN A 60 -20.98 28.15 6.82
C GLN A 60 -20.18 27.00 6.19
N ALA A 61 -18.85 27.13 6.19
CA ALA A 61 -17.94 26.04 5.88
C ALA A 61 -17.94 25.08 7.07
N THR A 62 -18.70 24.00 6.97
CA THR A 62 -18.50 22.80 7.78
C THR A 62 -17.15 22.20 7.39
N VAL A 63 -16.10 22.58 8.12
CA VAL A 63 -14.80 21.90 8.05
C VAL A 63 -15.01 20.52 8.69
N ALA A 64 -15.21 19.50 7.85
CA ALA A 64 -15.07 18.12 8.28
C ALA A 64 -13.64 17.94 8.77
N ALA A 65 -13.45 17.85 10.08
CA ALA A 65 -12.17 17.50 10.68
C ALA A 65 -11.80 16.10 10.16
N LYS A 66 -10.88 16.06 9.20
CA LYS A 66 -10.22 14.82 8.78
C LYS A 66 -9.57 14.25 10.03
N ALA A 67 -10.05 13.10 10.49
CA ALA A 67 -9.50 12.40 11.64
C ALA A 67 -7.98 12.34 11.49
N ALA A 68 -7.25 12.77 12.53
CA ALA A 68 -5.80 12.73 12.53
C ALA A 68 -5.37 11.27 12.37
N ALA A 69 -4.84 10.93 11.20
CA ALA A 69 -4.29 9.61 10.96
C ALA A 69 -3.15 9.39 11.96
N ILE A 70 -3.24 8.33 12.76
CA ILE A 70 -2.17 7.95 13.68
C ILE A 70 -0.96 7.60 12.80
N PRO A 71 0.16 8.33 12.87
CA PRO A 71 1.31 8.07 12.02
C PRO A 71 1.88 6.68 12.35
N ALA A 72 2.25 5.92 11.32
CA ALA A 72 2.94 4.65 11.52
C ALA A 72 4.26 4.87 12.27
N ASN A 73 4.58 3.98 13.21
CA ASN A 73 5.80 4.09 14.01
C ASN A 73 7.05 3.81 13.16
N PRO A 74 7.94 4.79 12.91
CA PRO A 74 9.13 4.62 12.10
C PRO A 74 10.31 3.94 12.84
N GLU A 75 10.13 3.64 14.12
CA GLU A 75 11.12 3.01 14.98
C GLU A 75 11.57 1.66 14.42
N PHE A 76 12.88 1.46 14.36
CA PHE A 76 13.47 0.21 13.89
C PHE A 76 13.39 -0.85 14.98
N ARG A 77 12.35 -1.67 14.93
CA ARG A 77 12.10 -2.76 15.89
C ARG A 77 11.38 -3.90 15.19
N MET A 78 11.60 -5.12 15.67
CA MET A 78 10.91 -6.28 15.14
C MET A 78 9.45 -6.27 15.60
N GLY A 79 8.52 -6.26 14.65
CA GLY A 79 7.08 -6.33 14.84
C GLY A 79 6.53 -7.71 14.47
N ALA A 80 5.31 -7.74 13.90
CA ALA A 80 4.74 -9.00 13.43
C ALA A 80 5.44 -9.47 12.15
N VAL A 81 5.80 -10.75 12.15
CA VAL A 81 6.43 -11.40 11.01
C VAL A 81 5.73 -12.73 10.78
N TYR A 82 5.15 -12.88 9.59
CA TYR A 82 4.40 -14.09 9.24
C TYR A 82 4.34 -14.28 7.73
N VAL A 83 3.94 -15.48 7.33
CA VAL A 83 3.70 -15.82 5.93
C VAL A 83 2.21 -16.06 5.74
N SER A 84 1.62 -15.43 4.73
CA SER A 84 0.22 -15.60 4.38
C SER A 84 0.07 -15.85 2.88
N PRO A 85 -0.73 -16.84 2.45
CA PRO A 85 -1.38 -17.88 3.26
C PRO A 85 -0.39 -18.92 3.83
N ASN A 86 -0.72 -19.50 4.98
CA ASN A 86 0.02 -20.62 5.57
C ASN A 86 -0.94 -21.74 6.07
N PRO A 87 -0.93 -22.94 5.46
CA PRO A 87 -0.12 -23.32 4.31
C PRO A 87 -0.58 -22.61 3.03
N ALA A 88 0.35 -22.34 2.11
CA ALA A 88 0.02 -21.82 0.79
C ALA A 88 -0.59 -22.94 -0.06
N LYS A 89 -1.91 -22.89 -0.27
CA LYS A 89 -2.70 -23.95 -0.93
C LYS A 89 -3.06 -23.59 -2.36
N GLY A 90 -3.21 -24.60 -3.22
CA GLY A 90 -3.85 -24.46 -4.53
C GLY A 90 -3.11 -23.52 -5.49
N GLY A 91 -1.78 -23.46 -5.40
CA GLY A 91 -0.95 -22.58 -6.22
C GLY A 91 -0.85 -21.13 -5.74
N ALA A 92 -1.44 -20.79 -4.58
CA ALA A 92 -1.24 -19.48 -3.98
C ALA A 92 0.26 -19.22 -3.68
N ALA A 93 0.73 -18.01 -3.97
CA ALA A 93 2.08 -17.56 -3.64
C ALA A 93 2.14 -17.22 -2.13
N PRO A 94 3.07 -17.79 -1.35
CA PRO A 94 3.28 -17.35 0.02
C PRO A 94 3.84 -15.93 0.04
N VAL A 95 3.15 -15.03 0.74
CA VAL A 95 3.57 -13.64 0.94
C VAL A 95 4.16 -13.51 2.34
N LEU A 96 5.41 -13.08 2.41
CA LEU A 96 6.09 -12.77 3.67
C LEU A 96 5.75 -11.34 4.07
N HIS A 97 5.12 -11.17 5.22
CA HIS A 97 4.80 -9.89 5.82
C HIS A 97 5.80 -9.61 6.96
N ILE A 98 6.51 -8.49 6.86
CA ILE A 98 7.64 -8.18 7.75
C ILE A 98 7.47 -6.77 8.29
N GLU A 99 7.09 -6.65 9.56
CA GLU A 99 7.00 -5.37 10.24
C GLU A 99 8.33 -5.08 10.94
N THR A 100 9.12 -4.15 10.43
CA THR A 100 10.41 -3.76 11.04
C THR A 100 10.58 -2.25 11.23
N GLY A 101 9.54 -1.46 10.94
CA GLY A 101 9.68 -0.01 10.82
C GLY A 101 10.45 0.38 9.55
N ILE A 102 11.20 1.48 9.60
CA ILE A 102 12.08 1.89 8.49
C ILE A 102 13.39 1.12 8.60
N ALA A 103 13.75 0.35 7.57
CA ALA A 103 15.02 -0.35 7.42
C ALA A 103 15.74 0.08 6.13
N ASP A 104 17.08 -0.02 6.11
CA ASP A 104 17.88 0.27 4.91
C ASP A 104 17.86 -0.92 3.94
N SER A 105 17.90 -2.13 4.50
CA SER A 105 17.78 -3.37 3.73
C SER A 105 17.08 -4.46 4.53
N VAL A 106 16.36 -5.32 3.81
CA VAL A 106 15.73 -6.53 4.35
C VAL A 106 16.13 -7.71 3.46
N SER A 107 16.93 -8.62 4.01
CA SER A 107 17.33 -9.87 3.35
C SER A 107 16.43 -11.01 3.79
N ILE A 108 15.97 -11.80 2.82
CA ILE A 108 15.11 -12.96 2.99
C ILE A 108 15.85 -14.16 2.39
N LYS A 109 16.08 -15.19 3.20
CA LYS A 109 16.68 -16.45 2.76
C LYS A 109 15.76 -17.60 3.13
N ILE A 110 15.37 -18.40 2.15
CA ILE A 110 14.44 -19.52 2.32
C ILE A 110 15.20 -20.81 2.06
N TYR A 111 15.01 -21.79 2.93
CA TYR A 111 15.66 -23.08 2.94
C TYR A 111 14.62 -24.21 2.91
N THR A 112 14.97 -25.30 2.25
CA THR A 112 14.23 -26.56 2.32
C THR A 112 14.44 -27.25 3.68
N VAL A 113 13.67 -28.30 3.97
CA VAL A 113 13.85 -29.11 5.20
C VAL A 113 15.24 -29.75 5.34
N SER A 114 15.96 -29.95 4.24
CA SER A 114 17.33 -30.45 4.26
C SER A 114 18.38 -29.34 4.48
N GLY A 115 17.96 -28.09 4.67
CA GLY A 115 18.84 -26.93 4.85
C GLY A 115 19.41 -26.39 3.55
N LEU A 116 19.00 -26.89 2.38
CA LEU A 116 19.44 -26.36 1.09
C LEU A 116 18.76 -25.03 0.79
N PRO A 117 19.49 -24.01 0.33
CA PRO A 117 18.91 -22.73 -0.07
C PRO A 117 17.96 -22.96 -1.25
N SER A 118 16.71 -22.55 -1.09
CA SER A 118 15.67 -22.65 -2.11
C SER A 118 15.41 -21.31 -2.78
N HIS A 119 15.55 -20.20 -2.04
CA HIS A 119 15.28 -18.86 -2.54
C HIS A 119 16.01 -17.81 -1.72
N GLU A 120 16.43 -16.73 -2.35
CA GLU A 120 17.05 -15.59 -1.70
C GLU A 120 16.57 -14.30 -2.36
N HIS A 121 16.23 -13.31 -1.54
CA HIS A 121 15.82 -12.00 -2.01
C HIS A 121 16.30 -10.92 -1.05
N VAL A 122 16.70 -9.77 -1.60
CA VAL A 122 17.08 -8.59 -0.82
C VAL A 122 16.23 -7.43 -1.29
N MET A 123 15.48 -6.85 -0.36
CA MET A 123 14.67 -5.67 -0.58
C MET A 123 15.43 -4.47 -0.03
N SER A 124 15.65 -3.48 -0.88
CA SER A 124 16.15 -2.16 -0.51
C SER A 124 15.13 -1.13 -0.95
N GLY A 125 14.62 -0.34 -0.02
CA GLY A 125 13.59 0.65 -0.33
C GLY A 125 12.77 1.06 0.88
N PRO A 126 11.92 2.10 0.72
CA PRO A 126 11.00 2.49 1.79
C PRO A 126 9.99 1.37 2.07
N PRO A 127 9.57 1.17 3.33
CA PRO A 127 8.51 0.24 3.67
C PRO A 127 7.17 0.72 3.10
N GLN A 128 6.23 -0.22 2.94
CA GLN A 128 4.84 0.09 2.65
C GLN A 128 4.12 0.47 3.94
N THR A 129 3.23 1.44 3.86
CA THR A 129 2.32 1.80 4.96
C THR A 129 1.03 0.99 4.82
N LEU A 130 0.76 0.10 5.76
CA LEU A 130 -0.43 -0.75 5.79
C LEU A 130 -1.30 -0.38 6.99
N GLU A 131 -2.63 -0.44 6.82
CA GLU A 131 -3.58 -0.27 7.92
C GLU A 131 -3.91 -1.65 8.53
N LYS A 132 -3.67 -1.79 9.83
CA LYS A 132 -3.94 -3.01 10.60
C LYS A 132 -4.67 -2.64 11.88
N ASP A 133 -5.90 -3.14 12.04
CA ASP A 133 -6.75 -2.88 13.20
C ASP A 133 -6.91 -1.38 13.53
N GLY A 134 -7.01 -0.53 12.50
CA GLY A 134 -7.11 0.93 12.64
C GLY A 134 -5.80 1.65 12.97
N ASN A 135 -4.67 0.95 12.94
CA ASN A 135 -3.34 1.53 13.12
C ASN A 135 -2.53 1.45 11.82
N LEU A 136 -1.79 2.51 11.47
CA LEU A 136 -0.85 2.46 10.37
C LEU A 136 0.45 1.76 10.83
N VAL A 137 0.94 0.82 10.04
CA VAL A 137 2.15 0.04 10.30
C VAL A 137 3.05 0.08 9.08
N TYR A 138 4.36 0.21 9.29
CA TYR A 138 5.35 0.05 8.23
C TYR A 138 5.72 -1.43 8.09
N ALA A 139 5.45 -2.00 6.93
CA ALA A 139 5.82 -3.38 6.62
C ALA A 139 6.46 -3.51 5.24
N TYR A 140 7.22 -4.59 5.09
CA TYR A 140 7.73 -5.07 3.81
C TYR A 140 6.96 -6.33 3.46
N GLU A 141 6.31 -6.32 2.29
CA GLU A 141 5.64 -7.50 1.75
C GLU A 141 6.46 -8.08 0.60
N TYR A 142 6.74 -9.36 0.66
CA TYR A 142 7.42 -10.09 -0.40
C TYR A 142 6.64 -11.33 -0.82
N ALA A 143 6.09 -11.32 -2.03
CA ALA A 143 5.45 -12.48 -2.62
C ALA A 143 6.51 -13.39 -3.24
N TRP A 144 6.63 -14.62 -2.74
CA TRP A 144 7.44 -15.64 -3.42
C TRP A 144 6.62 -16.25 -4.55
N GLU A 145 6.83 -15.74 -5.75
CA GLU A 145 6.12 -16.18 -6.95
C GLU A 145 6.90 -17.28 -7.69
N GLY A 146 6.20 -17.98 -8.59
CA GLY A 146 6.78 -19.00 -9.48
C GLY A 146 6.54 -20.44 -9.04
N ALA A 147 7.35 -21.34 -9.62
CA ALA A 147 7.22 -22.78 -9.42
C ALA A 147 7.91 -23.23 -8.11
N ILE A 148 7.16 -23.19 -7.01
CA ILE A 148 7.59 -23.68 -5.69
C ILE A 148 7.14 -25.13 -5.50
N ALA A 149 8.07 -26.02 -5.14
CA ALA A 149 7.71 -27.41 -4.83
C ALA A 149 6.83 -27.49 -3.57
N PRO A 150 5.91 -28.47 -3.48
CA PRO A 150 5.19 -28.69 -2.23
C PRO A 150 6.17 -29.16 -1.14
N GLY A 151 5.98 -28.69 0.09
CA GLY A 151 6.87 -29.01 1.19
C GLY A 151 6.84 -28.00 2.33
N LEU A 152 7.65 -28.27 3.36
CA LEU A 152 7.91 -27.35 4.45
C LEU A 152 9.18 -26.56 4.15
N TYR A 153 9.13 -25.25 4.40
CA TYR A 153 10.23 -24.34 4.17
C TYR A 153 10.54 -23.56 5.46
N TYR A 154 11.82 -23.30 5.66
CA TYR A 154 12.32 -22.42 6.72
C TYR A 154 12.75 -21.11 6.09
N TYR A 155 12.51 -19.99 6.76
CA TYR A 155 13.04 -18.70 6.33
C TYR A 155 13.88 -18.07 7.44
N ASN A 156 14.93 -17.38 7.03
CA ASN A 156 15.72 -16.47 7.84
C ASN A 156 15.60 -15.09 7.21
N MET A 157 15.26 -14.10 8.03
CA MET A 157 15.18 -12.71 7.61
C MET A 157 16.06 -11.85 8.47
N GLU A 158 16.79 -10.96 7.80
CA GLU A 158 17.66 -9.98 8.44
C GLU A 158 17.29 -8.60 7.93
N ALA A 159 16.79 -7.75 8.82
CA ALA A 159 16.64 -6.33 8.56
C ALA A 159 17.86 -5.58 9.10
N GLU A 160 18.39 -4.64 8.33
CA GLU A 160 19.53 -3.81 8.73
C GLU A 160 19.17 -2.33 8.62
N ARG A 161 19.55 -1.56 9.66
CA ARG A 161 19.47 -0.10 9.65
C ARG A 161 20.67 0.50 10.38
N ALA A 162 21.45 1.34 9.69
CA ALA A 162 22.61 2.03 10.26
C ALA A 162 23.56 1.10 11.06
N GLY A 163 23.79 -0.12 10.56
CA GLY A 163 24.63 -1.14 11.20
C GLY A 163 23.97 -1.96 12.31
N GLN A 164 22.75 -1.63 12.74
CA GLN A 164 21.95 -2.47 13.63
C GLN A 164 21.24 -3.55 12.84
N LYS A 165 21.24 -4.79 13.34
CA LYS A 165 20.62 -5.95 12.67
C LYS A 165 19.53 -6.54 13.53
N LEU A 166 18.36 -6.73 12.93
CA LEU A 166 17.27 -7.50 13.51
C LEU A 166 17.13 -8.79 12.72
N LYS A 167 17.17 -9.92 13.44
CA LYS A 167 17.06 -11.24 12.82
C LYS A 167 15.80 -11.94 13.31
N THR A 168 15.12 -12.59 12.40
CA THR A 168 13.97 -13.45 12.72
C THR A 168 13.97 -14.67 11.81
N SER A 169 13.37 -15.73 12.28
CA SER A 169 13.27 -16.98 11.54
C SER A 169 11.92 -17.62 11.79
N GLY A 170 11.45 -18.41 10.84
CA GLY A 170 10.21 -19.14 10.98
C GLY A 170 10.07 -20.20 9.90
N MET A 171 8.88 -20.75 9.81
CA MET A 171 8.56 -21.79 8.84
C MET A 171 7.17 -21.58 8.22
N PHE A 172 6.99 -22.08 7.01
CA PHE A 172 5.70 -22.15 6.35
C PHE A 172 5.64 -23.39 5.45
N ALA A 173 4.43 -23.84 5.17
CA ALA A 173 4.20 -24.99 4.29
C ALA A 173 3.56 -24.57 2.97
N VAL A 174 3.92 -25.26 1.90
CA VAL A 174 3.34 -25.12 0.55
C VAL A 174 2.67 -26.44 0.19
N VAL A 175 1.42 -26.38 -0.24
CA VAL A 175 0.59 -27.52 -0.64
C VAL A 175 0.01 -27.22 -2.03
N ARG A 176 0.36 -28.04 -3.01
CA ARG A 176 -0.08 -27.90 -4.41
C ARG A 176 -0.79 -29.17 -4.87
#